data_AF-A0A8T5GKH8-F1
#
_entry.id   AF-A0A8T5GKH8-F1
#
_cell.length_a   1.000
_cell.length_b   1.000
_cell.length_c   1.000
_cell.angle_alpha   90.00
_cell.angle_beta   90.00
_cell.angle_gamma   90.00
#
_symmetry.space_group_name_H-M   'P 1'
#
loop_
_entity.id
_entity.type
_entity.pdbx_description
1 polymer ?
#
loop_
_entity_poly.entity_id
_entity_poly.type
_entity_poly.pdbx_seq_one_letter_code
_entity_poly.pdbx_strand_id
1 'polypeptide(L)'
;MELVRSSKFLIGFGLVCLLLNLTLLPIVFTSAVAGAIDDNFATYPLDTICGQDGDCDSVEKSWATSVSTRDYYAWNLTNADQVLENQIPPEYERKGPYTYQITSHKTLLNHDAGKGELTYNVVNSFECSSESKNSCDEQLTQLNIQFRPQIIGATGSAINGIMDLTRIGFASGMMDQDLNTTQAGIATADHITSMTSTIGGAGFGSYGYTALGAAEAAGEVSV
;
A
#
# COMPACT_ATOMS: atom_id res chain seq x y z
N MET A 1 -54.11 -2.02 -54.50
CA MET A 1 -54.44 -1.36 -53.22
C MET A 1 -54.22 -2.28 -52.01
N GLU A 2 -54.27 -3.60 -52.18
CA GLU A 2 -54.02 -4.62 -51.15
C GLU A 2 -52.57 -4.69 -50.63
N LEU A 3 -51.56 -4.59 -51.52
CA LEU A 3 -50.14 -4.74 -51.15
C LEU A 3 -49.61 -3.63 -50.23
N VAL A 4 -50.17 -2.41 -50.34
CA VAL A 4 -49.79 -1.24 -49.53
C VAL A 4 -50.42 -1.26 -48.14
N ARG A 5 -51.54 -1.98 -47.97
CA ARG A 5 -52.23 -2.13 -46.67
C ARG A 5 -51.52 -3.14 -45.79
N SER A 6 -50.99 -4.23 -46.38
CA SER A 6 -50.20 -5.25 -45.69
C SER A 6 -48.82 -4.73 -45.24
N SER A 7 -48.14 -3.93 -46.06
CA SER A 7 -46.84 -3.35 -45.70
C SER A 7 -46.92 -2.34 -44.54
N LYS A 8 -47.97 -1.51 -44.49
CA LYS A 8 -48.20 -0.58 -43.36
C LYS A 8 -48.51 -1.32 -42.05
N PHE A 9 -49.22 -2.45 -42.11
CA PHE A 9 -49.47 -3.31 -40.96
C PHE A 9 -48.20 -4.01 -40.46
N LEU A 10 -47.37 -4.52 -41.37
CA LEU A 10 -46.10 -5.17 -41.03
C LEU A 10 -45.07 -4.19 -40.44
N ILE A 11 -44.98 -2.97 -40.97
CA ILE A 11 -44.13 -1.91 -40.40
C ILE A 11 -44.64 -1.49 -39.02
N GLY A 12 -45.96 -1.31 -38.85
CA GLY A 12 -46.55 -0.99 -37.56
C GLY A 12 -46.31 -2.07 -36.51
N PHE A 13 -46.48 -3.35 -36.88
CA PHE A 13 -46.20 -4.48 -36.00
C PHE A 13 -44.70 -4.58 -35.66
N GLY A 14 -43.82 -4.42 -36.65
CA GLY A 14 -42.37 -4.41 -36.44
C GLY A 14 -41.90 -3.28 -35.51
N LEU A 15 -42.51 -2.10 -35.62
CA LEU A 15 -42.19 -0.95 -34.76
C LEU A 15 -42.71 -1.15 -33.32
N VAL A 16 -43.87 -1.79 -33.15
CA VAL A 16 -44.38 -2.20 -31.84
C VAL A 16 -43.49 -3.26 -31.21
N CYS A 17 -43.05 -4.28 -31.95
CA CYS A 17 -42.11 -5.28 -31.45
C CYS A 17 -40.75 -4.67 -31.06
N LEU A 18 -40.25 -3.70 -31.84
CA LEU A 18 -39.01 -2.99 -31.55
C LEU A 18 -39.15 -2.11 -30.30
N LEU A 19 -40.28 -1.40 -30.15
CA LEU A 19 -40.58 -0.63 -28.95
C LEU A 19 -40.73 -1.54 -27.72
N LEU A 20 -41.42 -2.68 -27.83
CA LEU A 20 -41.47 -3.66 -26.74
C LEU A 20 -40.07 -4.16 -26.36
N ASN A 21 -39.22 -4.44 -27.34
CA ASN A 21 -37.87 -4.95 -27.11
C ASN A 21 -36.94 -3.91 -26.48
N LEU A 22 -37.07 -2.63 -26.85
CA LEU A 22 -36.22 -1.54 -26.33
C LEU A 22 -36.72 -0.95 -25.01
N THR A 23 -38.01 -1.06 -24.69
CA THR A 23 -38.60 -0.35 -23.53
C THR A 23 -39.11 -1.27 -22.44
N LEU A 24 -39.83 -2.35 -22.78
CA LEU A 24 -40.52 -3.18 -21.79
C LEU A 24 -39.69 -4.39 -21.37
N LEU A 25 -39.08 -5.09 -22.32
CA LEU A 25 -38.24 -6.24 -22.00
C LEU A 25 -37.05 -5.88 -21.10
N PRO A 26 -36.30 -4.77 -21.32
CA PRO A 26 -35.19 -4.43 -20.45
C PRO A 26 -35.68 -4.15 -19.04
N ILE A 27 -36.73 -3.34 -18.86
CA ILE A 27 -37.25 -3.01 -17.52
C ILE A 27 -37.68 -4.27 -16.78
N VAL A 28 -38.47 -5.15 -17.39
CA VAL A 28 -39.01 -6.35 -16.73
C VAL A 28 -37.90 -7.37 -16.44
N PHE A 29 -36.96 -7.59 -17.36
CA PHE A 29 -35.90 -8.58 -17.17
C PHE A 29 -34.73 -8.06 -16.34
N THR A 30 -34.41 -6.76 -16.35
CA THR A 30 -33.30 -6.23 -15.54
C THR A 30 -33.73 -5.89 -14.11
N SER A 31 -34.96 -5.42 -13.88
CA SER A 31 -35.40 -5.07 -12.52
C SER A 31 -35.82 -6.29 -11.70
N ALA A 32 -36.40 -7.32 -12.33
CA ALA A 32 -36.79 -8.55 -11.62
C ALA A 32 -35.57 -9.40 -11.25
N VAL A 33 -34.52 -9.39 -12.08
CA VAL A 33 -33.28 -10.12 -11.80
C VAL A 33 -32.52 -9.49 -10.65
N ALA A 34 -32.44 -8.16 -10.57
CA ALA A 34 -31.78 -7.49 -9.44
C ALA A 34 -32.47 -7.79 -8.10
N GLY A 35 -33.81 -7.70 -8.04
CA GLY A 35 -34.57 -8.03 -6.83
C GLY A 35 -34.47 -9.50 -6.43
N ALA A 36 -34.55 -10.42 -7.41
CA ALA A 36 -34.36 -11.84 -7.13
C ALA A 36 -32.92 -12.15 -6.67
N ILE A 37 -31.92 -11.48 -7.21
CA ILE A 37 -30.53 -11.59 -6.78
C ILE A 37 -30.40 -11.10 -5.34
N ASP A 38 -30.86 -9.89 -5.02
CA ASP A 38 -30.74 -9.33 -3.67
C ASP A 38 -31.42 -10.22 -2.62
N ASP A 39 -32.61 -10.75 -2.90
CA ASP A 39 -33.31 -11.66 -2.00
C ASP A 39 -32.56 -12.99 -1.81
N ASN A 40 -32.02 -13.57 -2.89
CA ASN A 40 -31.25 -14.81 -2.80
C ASN A 40 -29.92 -14.58 -2.05
N PHE A 41 -29.20 -13.49 -2.31
CA PHE A 41 -27.93 -13.20 -1.65
C PHE A 41 -28.08 -12.74 -0.20
N ALA A 42 -29.23 -12.17 0.17
CA ALA A 42 -29.50 -11.78 1.55
C ALA A 42 -29.52 -12.97 2.51
N THR A 43 -30.09 -14.11 2.09
CA THR A 43 -30.17 -15.31 2.95
C THR A 43 -29.13 -16.38 2.60
N TYR A 44 -28.56 -16.37 1.39
CA TYR A 44 -27.57 -17.35 0.95
C TYR A 44 -26.47 -17.69 1.97
N PRO A 45 -25.78 -16.72 2.60
CA PRO A 45 -24.76 -17.05 3.60
C PRO A 45 -25.35 -17.71 4.85
N LEU A 46 -26.52 -17.28 5.31
CA LEU A 46 -27.22 -17.87 6.46
C LEU A 46 -27.70 -19.28 6.12
N ASP A 47 -28.36 -19.47 4.98
CA ASP A 47 -28.89 -20.75 4.54
C ASP A 47 -27.77 -21.79 4.34
N THR A 48 -26.60 -21.35 3.89
CA THR A 48 -25.43 -22.22 3.69
C THR A 48 -24.77 -22.62 5.01
N ILE A 49 -24.80 -21.74 6.02
CA ILE A 49 -24.08 -21.93 7.30
C ILE A 49 -24.98 -22.60 8.35
N CYS A 50 -26.21 -22.14 8.45
CA CYS A 50 -27.17 -22.43 9.51
C CYS A 50 -28.38 -23.24 9.04
N GLY A 51 -28.41 -23.66 7.77
CA GLY A 51 -29.52 -24.39 7.18
C GLY A 51 -30.71 -23.48 6.86
N GLN A 52 -31.78 -24.05 6.30
CA GLN A 52 -32.96 -23.31 5.82
C GLN A 52 -33.74 -22.57 6.92
N ASP A 53 -33.53 -22.94 8.19
CA ASP A 53 -34.24 -22.35 9.32
C ASP A 53 -33.59 -21.04 9.80
N GLY A 54 -32.34 -20.77 9.41
CA GLY A 54 -31.65 -19.49 9.64
C GLY A 54 -31.40 -19.12 11.12
N ASP A 55 -31.70 -20.02 12.05
CA ASP A 55 -31.60 -19.79 13.49
C ASP A 55 -30.16 -19.90 14.02
N CYS A 56 -29.28 -20.58 13.28
CA CYS A 56 -27.89 -20.87 13.65
C CYS A 56 -27.74 -21.64 14.97
N ASP A 57 -28.78 -22.34 15.43
CA ASP A 57 -28.72 -23.23 16.59
C ASP A 57 -27.90 -24.49 16.28
N SER A 58 -27.84 -24.86 15.00
CA SER A 58 -26.93 -25.87 14.48
C SER A 58 -26.33 -25.42 13.14
N VAL A 59 -25.13 -25.91 12.83
CA VAL A 59 -24.43 -25.58 11.59
C VAL A 59 -24.47 -26.74 10.60
N GLU A 60 -24.58 -26.39 9.31
CA GLU A 60 -24.56 -27.37 8.23
C GLU A 60 -23.23 -28.13 8.20
N LYS A 61 -23.31 -29.47 8.14
CA LYS A 61 -22.11 -30.32 8.20
C LYS A 61 -21.18 -30.11 7.01
N SER A 62 -21.75 -29.86 5.84
CA SER A 62 -21.02 -29.57 4.60
C SER A 62 -20.29 -28.22 4.65
N TRP A 63 -20.83 -27.25 5.41
CA TRP A 63 -20.15 -25.99 5.67
C TRP A 63 -19.08 -26.14 6.76
N ALA A 64 -19.43 -26.84 7.84
CA ALA A 64 -18.59 -27.05 9.02
C ALA A 64 -17.34 -27.89 8.70
N THR A 65 -17.42 -28.83 7.77
CA THR A 65 -16.25 -29.56 7.28
C THR A 65 -16.23 -29.55 5.76
N SER A 66 -15.21 -28.91 5.20
CA SER A 66 -14.99 -28.86 3.76
C SER A 66 -13.60 -29.38 3.41
N VAL A 67 -13.54 -30.23 2.39
CA VAL A 67 -12.28 -30.75 1.84
C VAL A 67 -12.02 -30.09 0.50
N SER A 68 -10.81 -29.59 0.31
CA SER A 68 -10.36 -29.00 -0.95
C SER A 68 -8.96 -29.49 -1.31
N THR A 69 -8.63 -29.51 -2.59
CA THR A 69 -7.31 -29.92 -3.05
C THR A 69 -6.55 -28.72 -3.58
N ARG A 70 -5.25 -28.63 -3.27
CA ARG A 70 -4.38 -27.54 -3.75
C ARG A 70 -3.02 -28.07 -4.21
N ASP A 71 -2.61 -27.61 -5.37
CA ASP A 71 -1.28 -27.89 -5.93
C ASP A 71 -0.29 -26.81 -5.53
N TYR A 72 0.85 -27.25 -5.00
CA TYR A 72 1.98 -26.40 -4.65
C TYR A 72 3.14 -26.63 -5.62
N TYR A 73 3.85 -25.56 -5.91
CA TYR A 73 5.07 -25.57 -6.72
C TYR A 73 6.18 -24.89 -5.93
N ALA A 74 7.37 -25.46 -6.00
CA ALA A 74 8.56 -24.91 -5.38
C ALA A 74 9.58 -24.50 -6.42
N TRP A 75 10.38 -23.50 -6.08
CA TRP A 75 11.53 -23.06 -6.87
C TRP A 75 12.80 -23.56 -6.20
N ASN A 76 13.34 -24.65 -6.74
CA ASN A 76 14.55 -25.28 -6.25
C ASN A 76 15.78 -24.57 -6.79
N LEU A 77 16.70 -24.17 -5.91
CA LEU A 77 17.96 -23.53 -6.29
C LEU A 77 18.97 -24.61 -6.72
N THR A 78 19.41 -24.59 -7.98
CA THR A 78 20.33 -25.61 -8.52
C THR A 78 21.80 -25.30 -8.29
N ASN A 79 22.14 -24.01 -8.12
CA ASN A 79 23.52 -23.52 -8.02
C ASN A 79 23.83 -22.87 -6.66
N ALA A 80 23.32 -23.44 -5.56
CA ALA A 80 23.41 -22.84 -4.22
C ALA A 80 24.84 -22.50 -3.77
N ASP A 81 25.79 -23.42 -3.94
CA ASP A 81 27.19 -23.20 -3.53
C ASP A 81 27.82 -22.03 -4.30
N GLN A 82 27.55 -21.95 -5.61
CA GLN A 82 28.10 -20.89 -6.45
C GLN A 82 27.50 -19.52 -6.12
N VAL A 83 26.21 -19.46 -5.76
CA VAL A 83 25.55 -18.23 -5.31
C VAL A 83 26.15 -17.74 -3.98
N LEU A 84 26.49 -18.66 -3.08
CA LEU A 84 27.06 -18.32 -1.77
C LEU A 84 28.54 -17.92 -1.85
N GLU A 85 29.33 -18.61 -2.67
CA GLU A 85 30.79 -18.40 -2.75
C GLU A 85 31.18 -17.34 -3.79
N ASN A 86 30.60 -17.40 -4.99
CA ASN A 86 31.03 -16.60 -6.14
C ASN A 86 30.07 -15.43 -6.44
N GLN A 87 29.02 -15.26 -5.64
CA GLN A 87 27.98 -14.21 -5.80
C GLN A 87 27.38 -14.17 -7.21
N ILE A 88 27.29 -15.32 -7.88
CA ILE A 88 26.68 -15.41 -9.19
C ILE A 88 25.15 -15.39 -9.09
N PRO A 89 24.42 -15.06 -10.17
CA PRO A 89 22.97 -15.09 -10.18
C PRO A 89 22.40 -16.49 -9.83
N PRO A 90 21.33 -16.57 -9.02
CA PRO A 90 20.69 -17.84 -8.67
C PRO A 90 19.91 -18.42 -9.85
N GLU A 91 20.04 -19.74 -10.04
CA GLU A 91 19.32 -20.52 -11.05
C GLU A 91 18.25 -21.38 -10.38
N TYR A 92 17.01 -21.22 -10.83
CA TYR A 92 15.85 -21.89 -10.22
C TYR A 92 15.23 -22.90 -11.17
N GLU A 93 14.93 -24.08 -10.65
CA GLU A 93 14.15 -25.12 -11.29
C GLU A 93 12.76 -25.22 -10.62
N ARG A 94 11.68 -25.19 -11.41
CA ARG A 94 10.33 -25.38 -10.88
C ARG A 94 10.08 -26.86 -10.60
N LYS A 95 9.86 -27.22 -9.33
CA LYS A 95 9.42 -28.54 -8.90
C LYS A 95 7.93 -28.54 -8.54
N GLY A 96 7.26 -29.66 -8.79
CA GLY A 96 5.82 -29.84 -8.56
C GLY A 96 5.04 -30.35 -9.79
N PRO A 97 3.71 -30.52 -9.69
CA PRO A 97 2.88 -30.17 -8.53
C PRO A 97 3.06 -31.13 -7.34
N TYR A 98 3.02 -30.57 -6.14
CA TYR A 98 2.80 -31.30 -4.89
C TYR A 98 1.36 -31.05 -4.45
N THR A 99 0.54 -32.08 -4.53
CA THR A 99 -0.90 -31.94 -4.29
C THR A 99 -1.19 -32.23 -2.83
N TYR A 100 -1.79 -31.26 -2.12
CA TYR A 100 -2.24 -31.43 -0.75
C TYR A 100 -3.76 -31.42 -0.68
N GLN A 101 -4.30 -32.32 0.13
CA GLN A 101 -5.68 -32.26 0.58
C GLN A 101 -5.75 -31.36 1.83
N ILE A 102 -6.59 -30.35 1.75
CA ILE A 102 -6.83 -29.37 2.81
C ILE A 102 -8.21 -29.65 3.39
N THR A 103 -8.23 -30.10 4.64
CA THR A 103 -9.48 -30.28 5.38
C THR A 103 -9.67 -29.09 6.30
N SER A 104 -10.71 -28.31 6.04
CA SER A 104 -11.09 -27.15 6.83
C SER A 104 -12.24 -27.51 7.76
N HIS A 105 -12.00 -27.42 9.06
CA HIS A 105 -13.03 -27.50 10.09
C HIS A 105 -13.40 -26.08 10.54
N LYS A 106 -14.67 -25.72 10.35
CA LYS A 106 -15.24 -24.43 10.75
C LYS A 106 -16.11 -24.60 11.97
N THR A 107 -15.96 -23.70 12.94
CA THR A 107 -16.77 -23.66 14.15
C THR A 107 -17.36 -22.28 14.30
N LEU A 108 -18.70 -22.19 14.29
CA LEU A 108 -19.40 -20.94 14.55
C LEU A 108 -19.15 -20.51 16.01
N LEU A 109 -18.76 -19.26 16.21
CA LEU A 109 -18.47 -18.68 17.51
C LEU A 109 -19.60 -17.75 17.96
N ASN A 110 -20.11 -16.92 17.05
CA ASN A 110 -21.14 -15.94 17.34
C ASN A 110 -21.95 -15.57 16.10
N HIS A 111 -23.24 -15.29 16.30
CA HIS A 111 -24.15 -14.73 15.30
C HIS A 111 -24.82 -13.46 15.87
N ASP A 112 -24.59 -12.31 15.23
CA ASP A 112 -25.26 -11.05 15.54
C ASP A 112 -26.25 -10.72 14.41
N ALA A 113 -27.50 -11.14 14.56
CA ALA A 113 -28.57 -10.91 13.60
C ALA A 113 -28.92 -9.41 13.44
N GLY A 114 -28.65 -8.58 14.46
CA GLY A 114 -28.92 -7.15 14.40
C GLY A 114 -27.93 -6.38 13.52
N LYS A 115 -26.69 -6.88 13.42
CA LYS A 115 -25.65 -6.33 12.53
C LYS A 115 -25.45 -7.11 11.24
N GLY A 116 -26.01 -8.32 11.14
CA GLY A 116 -25.77 -9.23 10.02
C GLY A 116 -24.36 -9.83 10.02
N GLU A 117 -23.77 -10.05 11.19
CA GLU A 117 -22.39 -10.53 11.34
C GLU A 117 -22.35 -11.97 11.84
N LEU A 118 -21.52 -12.80 11.20
CA LEU A 118 -21.22 -14.19 11.61
C LEU A 118 -19.73 -14.33 11.87
N THR A 119 -19.37 -14.75 13.09
CA THR A 119 -17.99 -14.98 13.50
C THR A 119 -17.73 -16.47 13.63
N TYR A 120 -16.72 -16.99 12.96
CA TYR A 120 -16.35 -18.40 13.00
C TYR A 120 -14.83 -18.59 13.04
N ASN A 121 -14.39 -19.69 13.64
CA ASN A 121 -13.01 -20.14 13.60
C ASN A 121 -12.84 -21.14 12.45
N VAL A 122 -11.67 -21.14 11.80
CA VAL A 122 -11.30 -22.13 10.78
C VAL A 122 -9.98 -22.77 11.17
N VAL A 123 -10.00 -24.09 11.34
CA VAL A 123 -8.81 -24.91 11.53
C VAL A 123 -8.57 -25.72 10.25
N ASN A 124 -7.40 -25.52 9.64
CA ASN A 124 -7.02 -26.23 8.41
C ASN A 124 -5.98 -27.29 8.74
N SER A 125 -6.22 -28.53 8.33
CA SER A 125 -5.19 -29.56 8.24
C SER A 125 -4.76 -29.76 6.78
N PHE A 126 -3.48 -30.03 6.59
CA PHE A 126 -2.87 -30.24 5.27
C PHE A 126 -2.25 -31.62 5.25
N GLU A 127 -2.71 -32.46 4.33
CA GLU A 127 -2.21 -33.82 4.15
C GLU A 127 -1.74 -34.00 2.71
N CYS A 128 -0.63 -34.73 2.52
CA CYS A 128 -0.18 -35.05 1.17
C CYS A 128 -1.22 -35.94 0.50
N SER A 129 -1.74 -35.51 -0.65
CA SER A 129 -2.73 -36.29 -1.38
C SER A 129 -2.09 -37.55 -1.96
N SER A 130 -2.79 -38.68 -1.87
CA SER A 130 -2.37 -39.92 -2.57
C SER A 130 -2.34 -39.77 -4.08
N GLU A 131 -3.01 -38.75 -4.63
CA GLU A 131 -3.03 -38.43 -6.06
C GLU A 131 -1.90 -37.45 -6.46
N SER A 132 -1.05 -37.03 -5.52
CA SER A 132 0.06 -36.14 -5.83
C SER A 132 1.04 -36.79 -6.80
N LYS A 133 1.37 -36.08 -7.88
CA LYS A 133 2.32 -36.54 -8.89
C LYS A 133 3.75 -36.65 -8.35
N ASN A 134 4.12 -35.76 -7.43
CA ASN A 134 5.43 -35.73 -6.81
C ASN A 134 5.32 -36.02 -5.31
N SER A 135 6.37 -36.60 -4.73
CA SER A 135 6.42 -36.90 -3.30
C SER A 135 6.47 -35.61 -2.48
N CYS A 136 5.64 -35.50 -1.45
CA CYS A 136 5.70 -34.36 -0.53
C CYS A 136 6.96 -34.33 0.35
N ASP A 137 7.72 -35.43 0.39
CA ASP A 137 8.99 -35.56 1.12
C ASP A 137 10.23 -35.24 0.24
N GLU A 138 10.03 -34.68 -0.96
CA GLU A 138 11.14 -34.30 -1.84
C GLU A 138 11.97 -33.18 -1.21
N GLN A 139 13.29 -33.35 -1.21
CA GLN A 139 14.22 -32.35 -0.70
C GLN A 139 14.36 -31.19 -1.69
N LEU A 140 14.28 -29.97 -1.17
CA LEU A 140 14.38 -28.73 -1.94
C LEU A 140 15.46 -27.84 -1.32
N THR A 141 16.30 -27.27 -2.17
CA THR A 141 17.28 -26.26 -1.78
C THR A 141 16.65 -24.89 -1.97
N GLN A 142 16.46 -24.15 -0.88
CA GLN A 142 15.89 -22.81 -0.92
C GLN A 142 16.58 -21.89 0.11
N LEU A 143 16.20 -20.61 0.07
CA LEU A 143 16.60 -19.61 1.05
C LEU A 143 16.27 -20.09 2.46
N ASN A 144 17.20 -19.89 3.39
CA ASN A 144 16.91 -20.07 4.81
C ASN A 144 15.98 -18.93 5.29
N ILE A 145 14.68 -19.20 5.33
CA ILE A 145 13.64 -18.22 5.69
C ILE A 145 13.73 -17.81 7.16
N GLN A 146 14.22 -18.67 8.06
CA GLN A 146 14.31 -18.34 9.49
C GLN A 146 15.50 -17.43 9.80
N PHE A 147 16.58 -17.52 9.02
CA PHE A 147 17.80 -16.74 9.22
C PHE A 147 17.73 -15.32 8.63
N ARG A 148 17.03 -15.13 7.51
CA ARG A 148 16.94 -13.82 6.84
C ARG A 148 16.27 -12.70 7.67
N PRO A 149 15.19 -12.95 8.43
CA PRO A 149 14.61 -11.97 9.34
C PRO A 149 15.58 -11.54 10.43
N GLN A 150 16.43 -12.44 10.93
CA GLN A 150 17.42 -12.12 11.97
C GLN A 150 18.51 -11.18 11.44
N ILE A 151 18.99 -11.41 10.21
CA ILE A 151 19.91 -10.47 9.55
C ILE A 151 19.22 -9.13 9.31
N ILE A 152 17.98 -9.09 8.81
CA ILE A 152 17.26 -7.81 8.58
C ILE A 152 17.02 -7.06 9.91
N GLY A 153 16.69 -7.77 10.99
CA GLY A 153 16.56 -7.20 12.34
C GLY A 153 17.88 -6.62 12.86
N ALA A 154 19.01 -7.32 12.62
CA ALA A 154 20.34 -6.83 12.97
C ALA A 154 20.83 -5.68 12.05
N THR A 155 20.42 -5.66 10.79
CA THR A 155 20.67 -4.54 9.87
C THR A 155 19.83 -3.31 10.24
N GLY A 156 18.67 -3.48 10.86
CA GLY A 156 17.88 -2.37 11.43
C GLY A 156 18.68 -1.54 12.44
N SER A 157 19.48 -2.17 13.30
CA SER A 157 20.40 -1.47 14.20
C SER A 157 21.52 -0.72 13.46
N ALA A 158 21.99 -1.23 12.31
CA ALA A 158 23.01 -0.56 11.49
C ALA A 158 22.43 0.63 10.69
N ILE A 159 21.19 0.53 10.20
CA ILE A 159 20.50 1.62 9.49
C ILE A 159 20.20 2.79 10.43
N ASN A 160 19.84 2.52 11.69
CA ASN A 160 19.71 3.59 12.70
C ASN A 160 21.04 4.34 12.89
N GLY A 161 22.17 3.62 12.94
CA GLY A 161 23.50 4.25 13.03
C GLY A 161 23.86 5.12 11.83
N ILE A 162 23.50 4.70 10.60
CA ILE A 162 23.69 5.53 9.41
C ILE A 162 22.76 6.75 9.45
N MET A 163 21.49 6.58 9.82
CA MET A 163 20.50 7.66 9.89
C MET A 163 20.87 8.73 10.93
N ASP A 164 21.43 8.33 12.07
CA ASP A 164 21.98 9.25 13.08
C ASP A 164 23.19 10.01 12.53
N LEU A 165 24.10 9.34 11.81
CA LEU A 165 25.25 9.98 11.18
C LEU A 165 24.83 11.00 10.12
N THR A 166 23.84 10.68 9.27
CA THR A 166 23.33 11.63 8.26
C THR A 166 22.55 12.78 8.90
N ARG A 167 21.82 12.54 10.00
CA ARG A 167 21.13 13.60 10.74
C ARG A 167 22.12 14.60 11.36
N ILE A 168 23.21 14.10 11.94
CA ILE A 168 24.29 14.95 12.45
C ILE A 168 24.94 15.74 11.30
N GLY A 169 25.22 15.11 10.15
CA GLY A 169 25.77 15.77 8.97
C GLY A 169 24.87 16.86 8.37
N PHE A 170 23.55 16.61 8.30
CA PHE A 170 22.58 17.62 7.88
C PHE A 170 22.46 18.76 8.89
N ALA A 171 22.45 18.46 10.19
CA ALA A 171 22.42 19.48 11.24
C ALA A 171 23.67 20.37 11.20
N SER A 172 24.86 19.78 11.02
CA SER A 172 26.10 20.56 10.87
C SER A 172 26.10 21.42 9.61
N GLY A 173 25.61 20.91 8.48
CA GLY A 173 25.53 21.69 7.23
C GLY A 173 24.54 22.86 7.32
N MET A 174 23.42 22.68 8.01
CA MET A 174 22.44 23.75 8.24
C MET A 174 22.98 24.80 9.23
N MET A 175 23.73 24.41 10.26
CA MET A 175 24.41 25.35 11.16
C MET A 175 25.49 26.16 10.46
N ASP A 176 26.27 25.55 9.57
CA ASP A 176 27.32 26.24 8.81
C ASP A 176 26.71 27.25 7.83
N GLN A 177 25.62 26.87 7.15
CA GLN A 177 24.88 27.79 6.30
C GLN A 177 24.23 28.93 7.10
N ASP A 178 23.69 28.66 8.29
CA ASP A 178 23.13 29.70 9.16
C ASP A 178 24.21 30.69 9.62
N LEU A 179 25.35 30.20 10.13
CA LEU A 179 26.49 31.05 10.51
C LEU A 179 27.04 31.90 9.35
N ASN A 180 26.96 31.39 8.11
CA ASN A 180 27.43 32.11 6.93
C ASN A 180 26.37 33.10 6.37
N THR A 181 25.08 32.90 6.62
CA THR A 181 23.99 33.66 5.96
C THR A 181 23.26 34.65 6.87
N THR A 182 23.13 34.37 8.18
CA THR A 182 22.36 35.20 9.12
C THR A 182 23.20 35.99 10.12
N GLN A 183 24.53 35.86 10.08
CA GLN A 183 25.39 36.60 11.00
C GLN A 183 25.44 38.09 10.63
N ALA A 184 24.76 38.93 11.42
CA ALA A 184 24.79 40.39 11.33
C ALA A 184 26.23 40.99 11.33
N GLY A 185 27.22 40.22 11.79
CA GLY A 185 28.64 40.55 11.73
C GLY A 185 29.19 40.70 10.32
N ILE A 186 28.78 39.87 9.35
CA ILE A 186 29.25 39.97 7.95
C ILE A 186 28.69 41.23 7.29
N ALA A 187 27.39 41.48 7.43
CA ALA A 187 26.78 42.70 6.88
C ALA A 187 27.37 43.99 7.51
N THR A 188 27.70 43.95 8.81
CA THR A 188 28.37 45.06 9.49
C THR A 188 29.81 45.22 9.01
N ALA A 189 30.56 44.13 8.84
CA ALA A 189 31.93 44.17 8.32
C ALA A 189 31.99 44.66 6.86
N ASP A 190 31.07 44.21 6.01
CA ASP A 190 30.95 44.67 4.62
C ASP A 190 30.54 46.14 4.55
N HIS A 191 29.62 46.58 5.41
CA HIS A 191 29.23 48.00 5.48
C HIS A 191 30.41 48.87 5.91
N ILE A 192 31.15 48.47 6.95
CA ILE A 192 32.36 49.19 7.40
C ILE A 192 33.42 49.21 6.30
N THR A 193 33.61 48.10 5.59
CA THR A 193 34.59 48.00 4.49
C THR A 193 34.20 48.88 3.30
N SER A 194 32.92 48.87 2.91
CA SER A 194 32.34 49.71 1.85
C SER A 194 32.44 51.20 2.18
N MET A 195 32.13 51.58 3.42
CA MET A 195 32.26 52.96 3.88
C MET A 195 33.73 53.41 3.93
N THR A 196 34.63 52.52 4.38
CA THR A 196 36.07 52.79 4.42
C THR A 196 36.68 52.93 3.02
N SER A 197 36.23 52.16 2.04
CA SER A 197 36.74 52.22 0.66
C SER A 197 36.20 53.43 -0.11
N THR A 198 34.97 53.86 0.17
CA THR A 198 34.32 54.98 -0.53
C THR A 198 34.79 56.34 -0.01
N ILE A 199 34.93 56.49 1.30
CA ILE A 199 35.23 57.78 1.95
C ILE A 199 36.73 57.85 2.34
N GLY A 200 37.44 56.72 2.32
CA GLY A 200 38.79 56.59 2.87
C GLY A 200 38.78 56.62 4.40
N GLY A 201 39.71 55.91 5.05
CA GLY A 201 39.85 55.93 6.51
C GLY A 201 40.05 57.34 7.09
N ALA A 202 40.58 58.27 6.30
CA ALA A 202 40.71 59.69 6.64
C ALA A 202 39.36 60.42 6.76
N GLY A 203 38.32 59.95 6.06
CA GLY A 203 36.96 60.49 6.14
C GLY A 203 36.38 60.37 7.54
N PHE A 204 36.52 59.21 8.19
CA PHE A 204 36.08 59.02 9.58
C PHE A 204 36.76 59.99 10.55
N GLY A 205 38.05 60.27 10.34
CA GLY A 205 38.79 61.28 11.11
C GLY A 205 38.26 62.70 10.87
N SER A 206 38.02 63.08 9.61
CA SER A 206 37.51 64.41 9.23
C SER A 206 36.09 64.67 9.75
N TYR A 207 35.18 63.70 9.60
CA TYR A 207 33.82 63.78 10.13
C TYR A 207 33.81 63.76 11.66
N GLY A 208 34.69 63.00 12.29
CA GLY A 208 34.88 63.02 13.74
C GLY A 208 35.38 64.38 14.26
N TYR A 209 36.39 64.97 13.61
CA TYR A 209 36.93 66.28 13.99
C TYR A 209 35.95 67.43 13.73
N THR A 210 35.19 67.38 12.64
CA THR A 210 34.17 68.40 12.33
C THR A 210 32.96 68.29 13.25
N ALA A 211 32.52 67.08 13.59
CA ALA A 211 31.48 66.86 14.58
C ALA A 211 31.93 67.28 16.00
N LEU A 212 33.19 66.97 16.37
CA LEU A 212 33.77 67.40 17.64
C LEU A 212 33.90 68.93 17.70
N GLY A 213 34.40 69.58 16.65
CA GLY A 213 34.51 71.04 16.59
C GLY A 213 33.14 71.74 16.56
N ALA A 214 32.12 71.13 15.95
CA ALA A 214 30.76 71.64 16.02
C ALA A 214 30.16 71.49 17.42
N ALA A 215 30.46 70.38 18.11
CA ALA A 215 30.01 70.14 19.48
C ALA A 215 30.76 71.01 20.52
N GLU A 216 32.04 71.32 20.30
CA GLU A 216 32.80 72.32 21.07
C GLU A 216 32.22 73.73 20.85
N ALA A 217 31.93 74.12 19.60
CA ALA A 217 31.34 75.42 19.29
C ALA A 217 29.91 75.58 19.85
N ALA A 218 29.19 74.47 20.03
CA ALA A 218 27.89 74.42 20.70
C ALA A 218 27.97 74.29 22.23
N GLY A 219 29.17 74.11 22.80
CA GLY A 219 29.40 73.95 24.24
C GLY A 219 28.96 72.62 24.84
N GLU A 220 28.71 71.59 24.02
CA GLU A 220 28.23 70.27 24.46
C GLU A 220 29.36 69.32 24.89
N VAL A 221 30.60 69.64 24.52
CA VAL A 221 31.82 68.94 24.94
C VAL A 221 32.96 69.95 25.07
N SER A 222 33.87 69.72 26.02
CA SER A 222 35.14 70.43 26.19
C SER A 222 36.25 69.41 25.97
N VAL A 223 37.18 69.69 25.08
CA VAL A 223 38.47 69.00 25.03
C VAL A 223 39.45 69.66 26.00
#